data_AF-A0A2S5XB34-F1
#
_entry.id   AF-A0A2S5XB34-F1
#
_cell.length_a   1.000
_cell.length_b   1.000
_cell.length_c   1.000
_cell.angle_alpha   90.00
_cell.angle_beta   90.00
_cell.angle_gamma   90.00
#
_symmetry.space_group_name_H-M   'P 1'
#
loop_
_entity.id
_entity.type
_entity.pdbx_description
1 polymer ?
#
loop_
_entity_poly.entity_id
_entity_poly.type
_entity_poly.pdbx_seq_one_letter_code
_entity_poly.pdbx_strand_id
1 'polypeptide(L)'
;MSVNNRRKDQPGQSLGVLWVALSAGALIALLWGSVSLGHRIEGTSAGVPSDPFELIIGLFTGRVEWPSTATWLVVLFVVALGLLVGAYALTARSGRKHRTRVDGAARYLGTGRDIEALGEKAAKATAQRLGVVDATGVPIGNHLLTAKPLFGSWEDMHIDIWGPRTGKTTSRAVPAILAAPGACLVTSNKRDIVDATRGVRAPLGPVWVFDPQGIANEPTNWYWDPLSYVTDEVRAAKLAEHFASGSREPGAKGDAYFDPAGQDLLAGLLLAAALDGRPITDVYAWLTRPTEAAPVGILEDHGFTLMADQVAGVVNAPDKQRGGIYGTAQQMANCLTNRTIVKWITREPNETRAAFDPQVFVRGMGTLYSLSKEGKGTAGPLVTALTVAVVEAAEELATRSAGGRLARPLLGVLDEAANVCRWRTLPDLYSHYGSRGIILMTILQSWSQGVDVWGESGMTKLWSAANVAVYGGGVKEDKFLETLSRLVGDHDRVRTTVSTSAGTRSVSQSVQRERTLDIEQLSAMPKGRAIVLSSGSRATLIRTMPWMRGSQAEAVRESIMTYDPQGSRTIEDGARELTENEEALSSAAAWERQRGPGE
;
A
#
# COMPACT_ATOMS: atom_id res chain seq x y z
N MET A 1 19.27 6.69 33.01
CA MET A 1 17.90 6.55 33.55
C MET A 1 17.51 5.08 33.53
N SER A 2 17.33 4.50 34.71
CA SER A 2 16.96 3.09 34.90
C SER A 2 15.53 2.86 34.38
N VAL A 3 15.38 2.03 33.35
CA VAL A 3 14.07 1.65 32.83
C VAL A 3 13.47 0.62 33.77
N ASN A 4 12.35 1.01 34.38
CA ASN A 4 11.58 0.25 35.35
C ASN A 4 11.29 -1.18 34.84
N ASN A 5 11.94 -2.16 35.46
CA ASN A 5 11.78 -3.56 35.18
C ASN A 5 10.46 -4.04 35.81
N ARG A 6 9.35 -3.96 35.08
CA ARG A 6 8.08 -4.58 35.48
C ARG A 6 8.22 -6.10 35.35
N ARG A 7 8.77 -6.74 36.39
CA ARG A 7 8.56 -8.16 36.68
C ARG A 7 7.06 -8.40 36.76
N LYS A 8 6.52 -9.06 35.74
CA LYS A 8 5.18 -9.65 35.81
C LYS A 8 5.38 -11.05 36.37
N ASP A 9 5.12 -11.23 37.66
CA ASP A 9 5.03 -12.56 38.26
C ASP A 9 3.99 -13.38 37.46
N GLN A 10 4.36 -14.59 37.03
CA GLN A 10 3.46 -15.46 36.27
C GLN A 10 2.74 -16.49 37.16
N PRO A 11 1.47 -16.80 36.83
CA PRO A 11 0.54 -17.59 37.63
C PRO A 11 0.53 -19.05 37.16
N GLY A 12 1.62 -19.79 37.39
CA GLY A 12 1.75 -21.17 36.89
C GLY A 12 0.92 -22.20 37.66
N GLN A 13 0.71 -21.99 38.97
CA GLN A 13 -0.07 -22.90 39.82
C GLN A 13 -1.50 -22.39 40.11
N SER A 14 -1.75 -21.07 40.02
CA SER A 14 -3.06 -20.51 40.36
C SER A 14 -4.12 -20.70 39.29
N LEU A 15 -3.76 -20.79 38.01
CA LEU A 15 -4.71 -20.99 36.91
C LEU A 15 -5.42 -22.35 36.98
N GLY A 16 -4.70 -23.43 37.32
CA GLY A 16 -5.31 -24.76 37.47
C GLY A 16 -6.30 -24.83 38.62
N VAL A 17 -5.95 -24.24 39.76
CA VAL A 17 -6.83 -24.13 40.94
C VAL A 17 -8.04 -23.24 40.64
N LEU A 18 -7.86 -22.16 39.89
CA LEU A 18 -8.95 -21.27 39.47
C LEU A 18 -9.96 -21.98 38.56
N TRP A 19 -9.49 -22.80 37.62
CA TRP A 19 -10.37 -23.58 36.73
C TRP A 19 -11.14 -24.66 37.48
N VAL A 20 -10.51 -25.34 38.44
CA VAL A 20 -11.19 -26.33 39.29
C VAL A 20 -12.25 -25.64 40.16
N ALA A 21 -11.92 -24.50 40.78
CA ALA A 21 -12.87 -23.73 41.59
C ALA A 21 -14.06 -23.20 40.76
N LEU A 22 -13.81 -22.69 39.55
CA LEU A 22 -14.86 -22.21 38.65
C LEU A 22 -15.75 -23.36 38.16
N SER A 23 -15.17 -24.53 37.88
CA SER A 23 -15.92 -25.72 37.44
C SER A 23 -16.81 -26.27 38.57
N ALA A 24 -16.28 -26.33 39.79
CA ALA A 24 -17.05 -26.72 40.98
C ALA A 24 -18.18 -25.73 41.27
N GLY A 25 -17.92 -24.42 41.17
CA GLY A 25 -18.94 -23.38 41.35
C GLY A 25 -20.05 -23.45 40.29
N ALA A 26 -19.71 -23.69 39.03
CA ALA A 26 -20.68 -23.86 37.95
C ALA A 26 -21.58 -25.10 38.16
N LEU A 27 -21.01 -26.21 38.65
CA LEU A 27 -21.75 -27.42 38.97
C LEU A 27 -22.73 -27.21 40.13
N ILE A 28 -22.29 -26.51 41.18
CA ILE A 28 -23.14 -26.14 42.33
C ILE A 28 -24.28 -25.24 41.89
N ALA A 29 -24.00 -24.21 41.07
CA ALA A 29 -25.02 -23.30 40.56
C ALA A 29 -26.04 -24.02 39.64
N LEU A 30 -25.58 -24.98 38.83
CA LEU A 30 -26.44 -25.79 37.98
C LEU A 30 -27.40 -26.66 38.79
N LEU A 31 -26.88 -27.39 39.78
CA LEU A 31 -27.66 -28.27 40.64
C LEU A 31 -28.67 -27.46 41.47
N TRP A 32 -28.22 -26.38 42.09
CA TRP A 32 -29.07 -25.49 42.85
C TRP A 32 -30.17 -24.85 41.99
N GLY A 33 -29.81 -24.29 40.83
CA GLY A 33 -30.75 -23.65 39.93
C GLY A 33 -31.80 -24.61 39.37
N SER A 34 -31.39 -25.82 38.99
CA SER A 34 -32.30 -26.82 38.42
C SER A 34 -33.29 -27.36 39.45
N VAL A 35 -32.83 -27.61 40.68
CA VAL A 35 -33.67 -28.14 41.76
C VAL A 35 -34.57 -27.06 42.36
N SER A 36 -34.05 -25.85 42.60
CA SER A 36 -34.84 -24.73 43.11
C SER A 36 -35.93 -24.31 42.12
N LEU A 37 -35.61 -24.26 40.82
CA LEU A 37 -36.59 -23.97 39.78
C LEU A 37 -37.58 -25.12 39.57
N GLY A 38 -37.14 -26.38 39.67
CA GLY A 38 -38.01 -27.55 39.62
C GLY A 38 -39.07 -27.53 40.72
N HIS A 39 -38.69 -27.27 41.98
CA HIS A 39 -39.66 -27.13 43.08
C HIS A 39 -40.60 -25.93 42.96
N ARG A 40 -40.16 -24.84 42.31
CA ARG A 40 -41.03 -23.69 42.01
C ARG A 40 -42.06 -24.01 40.93
N ILE A 41 -41.68 -24.79 39.92
CA ILE A 41 -42.58 -25.21 38.84
C ILE A 41 -43.58 -26.27 39.32
N GLU A 42 -43.14 -27.22 40.14
CA GLU A 42 -44.00 -28.27 40.72
C GLU A 42 -44.82 -27.80 41.93
N GLY A 43 -44.64 -26.55 42.39
CA GLY A 43 -45.39 -25.98 43.51
C GLY A 43 -45.00 -26.54 44.90
N THR A 44 -43.92 -27.32 44.99
CA THR A 44 -43.44 -27.99 46.21
C THR A 44 -42.36 -27.19 46.96
N SER A 45 -42.41 -25.87 46.87
CA SER A 45 -41.36 -24.97 47.41
C SER A 45 -41.28 -24.92 48.94
N ALA A 46 -42.27 -25.46 49.65
CA ALA A 46 -42.36 -25.39 51.11
C ALA A 46 -41.32 -26.33 51.76
N GLY A 47 -40.25 -25.75 52.30
CA GLY A 47 -39.19 -26.48 53.01
C GLY A 47 -37.87 -26.64 52.26
N VAL A 48 -37.75 -26.09 51.04
CA VAL A 48 -36.50 -26.13 50.26
C VAL A 48 -35.54 -25.03 50.75
N PRO A 49 -34.32 -25.36 51.20
CA PRO A 49 -33.33 -24.37 51.64
C PRO A 49 -32.95 -23.40 50.51
N SER A 50 -32.79 -22.11 50.83
CA SER A 50 -32.32 -21.12 49.85
C SER A 50 -30.80 -21.15 49.64
N ASP A 51 -30.06 -21.71 50.59
CA ASP A 51 -28.60 -21.84 50.51
C ASP A 51 -28.18 -22.96 49.54
N PRO A 52 -27.26 -22.71 48.59
CA PRO A 52 -26.82 -23.71 47.61
C PRO A 52 -26.16 -24.94 48.21
N PHE A 53 -25.42 -24.78 49.30
CA PHE A 53 -24.72 -25.89 49.94
C PHE A 53 -25.68 -26.71 50.80
N GLU A 54 -26.58 -26.07 51.55
CA GLU A 54 -27.61 -26.79 52.32
C GLU A 54 -28.58 -27.56 51.42
N LEU A 55 -28.97 -27.00 50.27
CA LEU A 55 -29.83 -27.68 49.32
C LEU A 55 -29.14 -28.93 48.73
N ILE A 56 -27.86 -28.82 48.35
CA ILE A 56 -27.08 -29.94 47.82
C ILE A 56 -26.86 -31.01 48.90
N ILE A 57 -26.49 -30.61 50.11
CA ILE A 57 -26.35 -31.53 51.25
C ILE A 57 -27.70 -32.19 51.58
N GLY A 58 -28.80 -31.43 51.49
CA GLY A 58 -30.17 -31.90 51.67
C GLY A 58 -30.59 -32.96 50.66
N LEU A 59 -30.19 -32.81 49.39
CA LEU A 59 -30.36 -33.82 48.34
C LEU A 59 -29.60 -35.10 48.66
N PHE A 60 -28.33 -35.00 49.07
CA PHE A 60 -27.51 -36.18 49.40
C PHE A 60 -27.94 -36.88 50.70
N THR A 61 -28.51 -36.14 51.64
CA THR A 61 -29.02 -36.67 52.92
C THR A 61 -30.48 -37.12 52.87
N GLY A 62 -31.14 -36.99 51.71
CA GLY A 62 -32.53 -37.38 51.50
C GLY A 62 -33.56 -36.47 52.17
N ARG A 63 -33.16 -35.26 52.60
CA ARG A 63 -34.03 -34.25 53.22
C ARG A 63 -34.76 -33.39 52.20
N VAL A 64 -34.27 -33.34 50.97
CA VAL A 64 -34.88 -32.64 49.83
C VAL A 64 -35.15 -33.68 48.74
N GLU A 65 -36.40 -33.80 48.33
CA GLU A 65 -36.79 -34.71 47.25
C GLU A 65 -36.38 -34.13 45.90
N TRP A 66 -35.83 -34.96 45.00
CA TRP A 66 -35.46 -34.50 43.66
C TRP A 66 -36.72 -34.34 42.78
N PRO A 67 -37.05 -33.13 42.31
CA PRO A 67 -38.22 -32.93 41.46
C PRO A 67 -37.99 -33.55 40.06
N SER A 68 -39.03 -34.14 39.49
CA SER A 68 -38.96 -34.77 38.16
C SER A 68 -38.61 -33.76 37.05
N THR A 69 -39.06 -32.52 37.21
CA THR A 69 -38.75 -31.37 36.35
C THR A 69 -37.29 -30.93 36.44
N ALA A 70 -36.61 -31.14 37.57
CA ALA A 70 -35.19 -30.81 37.71
C ALA A 70 -34.30 -31.66 36.80
N THR A 71 -34.65 -32.93 36.57
CA THR A 71 -33.94 -33.81 35.61
C THR A 71 -33.97 -33.22 34.20
N TRP A 72 -35.14 -32.77 33.76
CA TRP A 72 -35.31 -32.16 32.44
C TRP A 72 -34.59 -30.81 32.31
N LEU A 73 -34.56 -30.01 33.38
CA LEU A 73 -33.80 -28.76 33.42
C LEU A 73 -32.28 -28.99 33.35
N VAL A 74 -31.76 -30.00 34.06
CA VAL A 74 -30.34 -30.38 33.97
C VAL A 74 -30.00 -30.86 32.55
N VAL A 75 -30.84 -31.73 31.96
CA VAL A 75 -30.63 -32.21 30.58
C VAL A 75 -30.65 -31.05 29.58
N LEU A 76 -31.62 -30.13 29.67
CA LEU A 76 -31.71 -28.96 28.81
C LEU A 76 -30.46 -28.08 28.93
N PHE A 77 -29.98 -27.84 30.15
CA PHE A 77 -28.79 -27.03 30.40
C PHE A 77 -27.52 -27.71 29.85
N VAL A 78 -27.35 -29.02 30.07
CA VAL A 78 -26.20 -29.77 29.54
C VAL A 78 -26.21 -29.76 28.00
N VAL A 79 -27.38 -29.90 27.37
CA VAL A 79 -27.52 -29.79 25.90
C VAL A 79 -27.21 -28.37 25.43
N ALA A 80 -27.73 -27.33 26.08
CA ALA A 80 -27.48 -25.94 25.74
C ALA A 80 -25.98 -25.57 25.89
N LEU A 81 -25.35 -26.02 26.97
CA LEU A 81 -23.91 -25.85 27.19
C LEU A 81 -23.09 -26.63 26.16
N GLY A 82 -23.50 -27.86 25.84
CA GLY A 82 -22.88 -28.67 24.77
C GLY A 82 -22.98 -28.01 23.40
N LEU A 83 -24.11 -27.40 23.07
CA LEU A 83 -24.30 -26.62 21.84
C LEU A 83 -23.47 -25.34 21.83
N LEU A 84 -23.38 -24.61 22.96
CA LEU A 84 -22.53 -23.43 23.12
C LEU A 84 -21.04 -23.76 22.98
N VAL A 85 -20.58 -24.80 23.67
CA VAL A 85 -19.20 -25.28 23.58
C VAL A 85 -18.91 -25.83 22.20
N GLY A 86 -19.85 -26.55 21.58
CA GLY A 86 -19.76 -27.02 20.21
C GLY A 86 -19.66 -25.86 19.21
N ALA A 87 -20.53 -24.86 19.31
CA ALA A 87 -20.48 -23.65 18.49
C ALA A 87 -19.19 -22.85 18.70
N TYR A 88 -18.73 -22.70 19.94
CA TYR A 88 -17.45 -22.07 20.26
C TYR A 88 -16.27 -22.88 19.70
N ALA A 89 -16.29 -24.21 19.84
CA ALA A 89 -15.24 -25.08 19.31
C ALA A 89 -15.20 -25.06 17.78
N LEU A 90 -16.35 -25.00 17.10
CA LEU A 90 -16.47 -24.90 15.64
C LEU A 90 -15.97 -23.53 15.13
N THR A 91 -16.37 -22.44 15.77
CA THR A 91 -15.92 -21.07 15.44
C THR A 91 -14.43 -20.86 15.75
N ALA A 92 -13.95 -21.35 16.90
CA ALA A 92 -12.53 -21.32 17.27
C ALA A 92 -11.67 -22.25 16.39
N ARG A 93 -12.20 -23.39 15.91
CA ARG A 93 -11.52 -24.23 14.91
C ARG A 93 -11.45 -23.55 13.55
N SER A 94 -12.51 -22.85 13.14
CA SER A 94 -12.53 -22.11 11.87
C SER A 94 -11.46 -21.01 11.83
N GLY A 95 -11.33 -20.21 12.89
CA GLY A 95 -10.30 -19.16 12.98
C GLY A 95 -8.85 -19.65 13.10
N ARG A 96 -8.64 -20.87 13.62
CA ARG A 96 -7.29 -21.49 13.74
C ARG A 96 -6.81 -22.18 12.47
N LYS A 97 -7.65 -22.33 11.44
CA LYS A 97 -7.28 -23.05 10.23
C LYS A 97 -6.19 -22.37 9.41
N HIS A 98 -5.95 -21.05 9.50
CA HIS A 98 -5.09 -20.29 8.57
C HIS A 98 -3.84 -19.61 9.17
N ARG A 99 -3.15 -20.25 10.12
CA ARG A 99 -1.90 -19.74 10.72
C ARG A 99 -0.67 -20.12 9.89
N THR A 100 0.31 -19.24 9.76
CA THR A 100 1.59 -19.54 9.11
C THR A 100 2.77 -19.42 10.07
N ARG A 101 3.96 -19.84 9.63
CA ARG A 101 5.22 -19.72 10.39
C ARG A 101 5.45 -18.32 10.93
N VAL A 102 5.14 -17.34 10.08
CA VAL A 102 5.31 -15.91 10.37
C VAL A 102 4.20 -15.39 11.30
N ASP A 103 3.01 -16.00 11.30
CA ASP A 103 1.89 -15.59 12.17
C ASP A 103 2.23 -15.78 13.66
N GLY A 104 3.13 -16.71 13.98
CA GLY A 104 3.66 -16.90 15.33
C GLY A 104 4.44 -15.68 15.85
N ALA A 105 5.08 -14.91 14.97
CA ALA A 105 5.80 -13.69 15.33
C ALA A 105 4.86 -12.53 15.70
N ALA A 106 3.62 -12.55 15.23
CA ALA A 106 2.63 -11.49 15.45
C ALA A 106 2.39 -11.16 16.94
N ARG A 107 2.56 -12.13 17.84
CA ARG A 107 2.42 -11.93 19.30
C ARG A 107 3.52 -11.04 19.89
N TYR A 108 4.65 -10.93 19.20
CA TYR A 108 5.80 -10.11 19.58
C TYR A 108 5.86 -8.80 18.80
N LEU A 109 4.90 -8.56 17.91
CA LEU A 109 4.79 -7.34 17.13
C LEU A 109 3.80 -6.35 17.78
N GLY A 110 3.66 -5.16 17.21
CA GLY A 110 2.77 -4.12 17.69
C GLY A 110 1.31 -4.56 17.72
N THR A 111 0.66 -4.41 18.87
CA THR A 111 -0.77 -4.69 19.07
C THR A 111 -1.42 -3.64 19.96
N GLY A 112 -2.75 -3.52 19.89
CA GLY A 112 -3.50 -2.63 20.78
C GLY A 112 -3.08 -1.16 20.62
N ARG A 113 -2.56 -0.57 21.71
CA ARG A 113 -2.10 0.84 21.74
C ARG A 113 -0.92 1.10 20.83
N ASP A 114 -0.05 0.10 20.60
CA ASP A 114 1.16 0.26 19.78
C ASP A 114 0.87 0.55 18.30
N ILE A 115 -0.36 0.28 17.84
CA ILE A 115 -0.81 0.46 16.46
C ILE A 115 -2.10 1.28 16.38
N GLU A 116 -2.50 1.92 17.47
CA GLU A 116 -3.78 2.64 17.57
C GLU A 116 -3.85 3.80 16.57
N ALA A 117 -2.71 4.45 16.27
CA ALA A 117 -2.59 5.51 15.28
C ALA A 117 -2.98 5.08 13.86
N LEU A 118 -2.76 3.80 13.51
CA LEU A 118 -3.15 3.23 12.23
C LEU A 118 -4.60 2.71 12.22
N GLY A 119 -5.27 2.68 13.37
CA GLY A 119 -6.63 2.16 13.47
C GLY A 119 -7.65 3.08 12.80
N GLU A 120 -8.75 2.50 12.32
CA GLU A 120 -9.84 3.24 11.65
C GLU A 120 -10.32 4.48 12.41
N LYS A 121 -10.45 4.40 13.74
CA LYS A 121 -10.88 5.53 14.58
C LYS A 121 -9.89 6.69 14.53
N ALA A 122 -8.59 6.40 14.61
CA ALA A 122 -7.55 7.42 14.56
C ALA A 122 -7.47 8.05 13.16
N ALA A 123 -7.51 7.22 12.11
CA ALA A 123 -7.53 7.69 10.72
C ALA A 123 -8.74 8.61 10.43
N LYS A 124 -9.95 8.22 10.86
CA LYS A 124 -11.15 9.08 10.76
C LYS A 124 -11.02 10.38 11.53
N ALA A 125 -10.47 10.34 12.76
CA ALA A 125 -10.25 11.55 13.55
C ALA A 125 -9.25 12.50 12.86
N THR A 126 -8.17 11.96 12.28
CA THR A 126 -7.22 12.74 11.48
C THR A 126 -7.86 13.30 10.22
N ALA A 127 -8.64 12.51 9.49
CA ALA A 127 -9.38 12.97 8.30
C ALA A 127 -10.32 14.13 8.64
N GLN A 128 -11.11 14.00 9.72
CA GLN A 128 -12.00 15.07 10.20
C GLN A 128 -11.22 16.32 10.60
N ARG A 129 -10.11 16.19 11.33
CA ARG A 129 -9.21 17.30 11.69
C ARG A 129 -8.66 18.01 10.46
N LEU A 130 -8.37 17.27 9.40
CA LEU A 130 -7.86 17.79 8.12
C LEU A 130 -8.98 18.29 7.19
N GLY A 131 -10.25 18.24 7.61
CA GLY A 131 -11.38 18.67 6.79
C GLY A 131 -11.76 17.71 5.65
N VAL A 132 -11.24 16.48 5.65
CA VAL A 132 -11.54 15.46 4.64
C VAL A 132 -12.82 14.73 5.03
N VAL A 133 -13.88 14.94 4.23
CA VAL A 133 -15.21 14.37 4.45
C VAL A 133 -15.33 13.00 3.78
N ASP A 134 -16.08 12.08 4.41
CA ASP A 134 -16.42 10.74 3.89
C ASP A 134 -15.26 9.83 3.47
N ALA A 135 -14.04 10.10 3.97
CA ALA A 135 -12.87 9.29 3.65
C ALA A 135 -12.01 9.02 4.89
N THR A 136 -11.81 7.74 5.21
CA THR A 136 -11.06 7.31 6.40
C THR A 136 -9.56 7.56 6.28
N GLY A 137 -8.96 7.16 5.15
CA GLY A 137 -7.53 7.08 4.95
C GLY A 137 -7.18 6.06 3.85
N VAL A 138 -5.89 5.92 3.57
CA VAL A 138 -5.37 4.96 2.59
C VAL A 138 -5.36 3.56 3.20
N PRO A 139 -6.15 2.59 2.68
CA PRO A 139 -6.22 1.24 3.27
C PRO A 139 -4.88 0.50 3.19
N ILE A 140 -4.38 -0.03 4.32
CA ILE A 140 -3.14 -0.81 4.39
C ILE A 140 -3.44 -2.32 4.39
N GLY A 141 -4.39 -2.75 5.22
CA GLY A 141 -4.79 -4.14 5.38
C GLY A 141 -5.36 -4.38 6.78
N ASN A 142 -5.59 -5.63 7.15
CA ASN A 142 -6.15 -5.96 8.46
C ASN A 142 -5.06 -6.43 9.42
N HIS A 143 -5.00 -5.87 10.61
CA HIS A 143 -4.10 -6.36 11.65
C HIS A 143 -4.32 -7.85 11.90
N LEU A 144 -3.24 -8.64 11.89
CA LEU A 144 -3.36 -10.10 11.81
C LEU A 144 -4.11 -10.72 12.99
N LEU A 145 -3.84 -10.26 14.22
CA LEU A 145 -4.40 -10.87 15.43
C LEU A 145 -5.82 -10.41 15.77
N THR A 146 -6.15 -9.16 15.45
CA THR A 146 -7.45 -8.55 15.83
C THR A 146 -8.41 -8.44 14.66
N ALA A 147 -7.95 -8.71 13.43
CA ALA A 147 -8.67 -8.51 12.17
C ALA A 147 -9.18 -7.07 11.95
N LYS A 148 -8.73 -6.10 12.76
CA LYS A 148 -9.13 -4.70 12.63
C LYS A 148 -8.44 -4.06 11.41
N PRO A 149 -9.14 -3.25 10.61
CA PRO A 149 -8.55 -2.58 9.46
C PRO A 149 -7.58 -1.48 9.91
N LEU A 150 -6.47 -1.37 9.19
CA LEU A 150 -5.43 -0.36 9.37
C LEU A 150 -5.35 0.55 8.14
N PHE A 151 -5.12 1.84 8.39
CA PHE A 151 -5.10 2.90 7.39
C PHE A 151 -3.88 3.80 7.59
N GLY A 152 -3.32 4.30 6.50
CA GLY A 152 -2.52 5.51 6.52
C GLY A 152 -3.45 6.72 6.50
N SER A 153 -3.13 7.76 7.25
CA SER A 153 -3.89 8.99 7.23
C SER A 153 -3.70 9.75 5.92
N TRP A 154 -4.53 10.76 5.67
CA TRP A 154 -4.38 11.63 4.49
C TRP A 154 -3.19 12.59 4.59
N GLU A 155 -2.23 12.39 5.50
CA GLU A 155 -0.94 13.08 5.54
C GLU A 155 0.25 12.11 5.46
N ASP A 156 -0.01 10.80 5.49
CA ASP A 156 1.02 9.77 5.52
C ASP A 156 1.47 9.39 4.11
N MET A 157 2.77 9.45 3.88
CA MET A 157 3.38 8.98 2.64
C MET A 157 3.69 7.48 2.70
N HIS A 158 3.54 6.78 1.58
CA HIS A 158 3.56 5.31 1.55
C HIS A 158 4.65 4.74 0.65
N ILE A 159 5.56 3.94 1.20
CA ILE A 159 6.50 3.16 0.38
C ILE A 159 6.19 1.67 0.52
N ASP A 160 6.10 0.98 -0.61
CA ASP A 160 5.63 -0.38 -0.70
C ASP A 160 6.65 -1.22 -1.49
N ILE A 161 7.24 -2.24 -0.87
CA ILE A 161 8.16 -3.19 -1.52
C ILE A 161 7.49 -4.56 -1.61
N TRP A 162 7.17 -4.96 -2.84
CA TRP A 162 6.40 -6.16 -3.13
C TRP A 162 6.99 -6.92 -4.32
N GLY A 163 7.59 -8.08 -4.05
CA GLY A 163 8.10 -8.94 -5.10
C GLY A 163 7.00 -9.46 -6.03
N PRO A 164 7.36 -10.07 -7.18
CA PRO A 164 6.39 -10.57 -8.14
C PRO A 164 5.37 -11.54 -7.53
N ARG A 165 4.11 -11.47 -7.99
CA ARG A 165 3.01 -12.38 -7.62
C ARG A 165 2.65 -12.41 -6.13
N THR A 166 2.97 -11.36 -5.37
CA THR A 166 2.64 -11.25 -3.92
C THR A 166 1.28 -10.58 -3.65
N GLY A 167 0.58 -10.13 -4.70
CA GLY A 167 -0.73 -9.48 -4.57
C GLY A 167 -0.70 -7.96 -4.42
N LYS A 168 0.40 -7.29 -4.81
CA LYS A 168 0.54 -5.83 -4.76
C LYS A 168 -0.63 -5.10 -5.41
N THR A 169 -1.01 -5.51 -6.62
CA THR A 169 -2.06 -4.84 -7.39
C THR A 169 -3.42 -5.04 -6.72
N THR A 170 -3.74 -6.29 -6.42
CA THR A 170 -5.07 -6.70 -5.94
C THR A 170 -5.34 -6.27 -4.50
N SER A 171 -4.30 -6.24 -3.65
CA SER A 171 -4.45 -6.01 -2.21
C SER A 171 -3.94 -4.66 -1.72
N ARG A 172 -3.23 -3.89 -2.56
CA ARG A 172 -2.66 -2.60 -2.18
C ARG A 172 -3.05 -1.47 -3.13
N ALA A 173 -2.69 -1.57 -4.41
CA ALA A 173 -2.94 -0.51 -5.39
C ALA A 173 -4.44 -0.29 -5.62
N VAL A 174 -5.19 -1.34 -5.97
CA VAL A 174 -6.64 -1.23 -6.25
C VAL A 174 -7.41 -0.70 -5.03
N PRO A 175 -7.28 -1.26 -3.81
CA PRO A 175 -7.96 -0.70 -2.63
C PRO A 175 -7.62 0.77 -2.35
N ALA A 176 -6.38 1.21 -2.60
CA ALA A 176 -5.98 2.60 -2.43
C ALA A 176 -6.68 3.52 -3.44
N ILE A 177 -6.71 3.16 -4.72
CA ILE A 177 -7.40 3.92 -5.79
C ILE A 177 -8.89 4.07 -5.48
N LEU A 178 -9.54 2.98 -5.06
CA LEU A 178 -10.96 2.98 -4.70
C LEU A 178 -11.29 3.83 -3.47
N ALA A 179 -10.30 4.09 -2.61
CA ALA A 179 -10.44 4.92 -1.41
C ALA A 179 -10.09 6.39 -1.63
N ALA A 180 -9.59 6.78 -2.81
CA ALA A 180 -9.14 8.14 -3.09
C ALA A 180 -10.30 9.16 -3.00
N PRO A 181 -10.23 10.18 -2.12
CA PRO A 181 -11.33 11.13 -1.92
C PRO A 181 -11.41 12.22 -2.99
N GLY A 182 -10.28 12.56 -3.60
CA GLY A 182 -10.15 13.58 -4.62
C GLY A 182 -9.64 13.02 -5.94
N ALA A 183 -8.86 13.84 -6.63
CA ALA A 183 -8.13 13.44 -7.82
C ALA A 183 -7.20 12.23 -7.52
N CYS A 184 -7.15 11.27 -8.43
CA CYS A 184 -6.28 10.11 -8.31
C CYS A 184 -5.38 10.00 -9.54
N LEU A 185 -4.07 9.93 -9.31
CA LEU A 185 -3.06 9.70 -10.33
C LEU A 185 -2.53 8.28 -10.17
N VAL A 186 -2.47 7.51 -11.25
CA VAL A 186 -2.05 6.11 -11.22
C VAL A 186 -1.06 5.86 -12.34
N THR A 187 0.09 5.27 -12.02
CA THR A 187 1.02 4.78 -13.05
C THR A 187 0.93 3.26 -13.15
N SER A 188 1.08 2.69 -14.35
CA SER A 188 1.17 1.24 -14.52
C SER A 188 1.82 0.85 -15.84
N ASN A 189 2.32 -0.37 -15.94
CA ASN A 189 2.77 -1.00 -17.19
C ASN A 189 1.80 -2.08 -17.69
N LYS A 190 0.62 -2.19 -17.08
CA LYS A 190 -0.40 -3.18 -17.38
C LYS A 190 -1.78 -2.54 -17.38
N ARG A 191 -2.72 -3.22 -18.04
CA ARG A 191 -4.14 -2.84 -18.11
C ARG A 191 -4.95 -3.22 -16.87
N ASP A 192 -4.45 -4.14 -16.05
CA ASP A 192 -5.17 -4.75 -14.92
C ASP A 192 -5.69 -3.73 -13.90
N ILE A 193 -4.87 -2.76 -13.49
CA ILE A 193 -5.29 -1.68 -12.57
C ILE A 193 -6.38 -0.82 -13.19
N VAL A 194 -6.22 -0.46 -14.47
CA VAL A 194 -7.13 0.43 -15.20
C VAL A 194 -8.49 -0.23 -15.34
N ASP A 195 -8.52 -1.45 -15.85
CA ASP A 195 -9.76 -2.20 -16.07
C ASP A 195 -10.49 -2.51 -14.75
N ALA A 196 -9.74 -2.78 -13.67
CA ALA A 196 -10.33 -3.04 -12.36
C ALA A 196 -10.96 -1.81 -11.70
N THR A 197 -10.44 -0.61 -11.95
CA THR A 197 -10.82 0.57 -11.16
C THR A 197 -11.56 1.66 -11.95
N ARG A 198 -11.43 1.70 -13.28
CA ARG A 198 -12.00 2.79 -14.09
C ARG A 198 -13.53 2.86 -14.03
N GLY A 199 -14.22 1.73 -14.04
CA GLY A 199 -15.68 1.68 -13.94
C GLY A 199 -16.18 2.14 -12.57
N VAL A 200 -15.39 1.90 -11.53
CA VAL A 200 -15.73 2.33 -10.16
C VAL A 200 -15.46 3.83 -9.95
N ARG A 201 -14.44 4.38 -10.63
CA ARG A 201 -14.05 5.79 -10.54
C ARG A 201 -14.85 6.71 -11.47
N ALA A 202 -15.32 6.22 -12.62
CA ALA A 202 -16.04 7.02 -13.61
C ALA A 202 -17.28 7.76 -13.06
N PRO A 203 -18.10 7.19 -12.14
CA PRO A 203 -19.22 7.93 -11.52
C PRO A 203 -18.78 9.10 -10.63
N LEU A 204 -17.54 9.10 -10.13
CA LEU A 204 -17.03 10.15 -9.24
C LEU A 204 -16.45 11.34 -10.01
N GLY A 205 -15.92 11.11 -11.20
CA GLY A 205 -15.34 12.15 -12.04
C GLY A 205 -14.72 11.62 -13.33
N PRO A 206 -14.22 12.52 -14.20
CA PRO A 206 -13.63 12.15 -15.49
C PRO A 206 -12.48 11.14 -15.34
N VAL A 207 -12.48 10.12 -16.18
CA VAL A 207 -11.40 9.13 -16.27
C VAL A 207 -10.58 9.41 -17.52
N TRP A 208 -9.29 9.61 -17.32
CA TRP A 208 -8.30 9.87 -18.36
C TRP A 208 -7.33 8.69 -18.39
N VAL A 209 -7.28 7.96 -19.49
CA VAL A 209 -6.31 6.87 -19.68
C VAL A 209 -5.32 7.31 -20.74
N PHE A 210 -4.09 7.63 -20.31
CA PHE A 210 -3.00 8.02 -21.18
C PHE A 210 -2.27 6.75 -21.60
N ASP A 211 -2.58 6.27 -22.81
CA ASP A 211 -2.06 5.01 -23.35
C ASP A 211 -1.28 5.19 -24.66
N PRO A 212 -0.15 5.90 -24.63
CA PRO A 212 0.66 6.20 -25.82
C PRO A 212 1.29 4.96 -26.48
N GLN A 213 1.27 3.81 -25.80
CA GLN A 213 1.85 2.55 -26.28
C GLN A 213 0.82 1.44 -26.53
N GLY A 214 -0.48 1.70 -26.35
CA GLY A 214 -1.54 0.72 -26.61
C GLY A 214 -1.56 -0.47 -25.63
N ILE A 215 -1.18 -0.26 -24.37
CA ILE A 215 -1.15 -1.25 -23.29
C ILE A 215 -2.58 -1.71 -22.95
N ALA A 216 -3.51 -0.76 -22.82
CA ALA A 216 -4.93 -1.04 -22.64
C ALA A 216 -5.71 -1.01 -23.97
N ASN A 217 -5.08 -0.50 -25.04
CA ASN A 217 -5.70 -0.17 -26.32
C ASN A 217 -6.76 0.92 -26.18
N GLU A 218 -6.46 1.92 -25.35
CA GLU A 218 -7.39 3.05 -25.17
C GLU A 218 -7.47 3.90 -26.45
N PRO A 219 -8.68 4.30 -26.89
CA PRO A 219 -8.81 5.27 -27.97
C PRO A 219 -8.28 6.64 -27.54
N THR A 220 -7.55 7.32 -28.43
CA THR A 220 -7.05 8.68 -28.21
C THR A 220 -8.16 9.73 -28.39
N ASN A 221 -9.13 9.78 -27.47
CA ASN A 221 -10.25 10.72 -27.46
C ASN A 221 -9.97 12.03 -26.69
N TRP A 222 -8.76 12.16 -26.14
CA TRP A 222 -8.23 13.35 -25.47
C TRP A 222 -6.74 13.52 -25.77
N TYR A 223 -6.18 14.68 -25.46
CA TYR A 223 -4.74 14.95 -25.55
C TYR A 223 -4.26 15.83 -24.39
N TRP A 224 -2.97 15.77 -24.06
CA TRP A 224 -2.32 16.70 -23.14
C TRP A 224 -1.16 17.36 -23.84
N ASP A 225 -1.17 18.68 -23.96
CA ASP A 225 -0.03 19.42 -24.51
C ASP A 225 1.07 19.58 -23.43
N PRO A 226 2.25 18.93 -23.56
CA PRO A 226 3.30 19.05 -22.55
C PRO A 226 3.90 20.45 -22.49
N LEU A 227 3.79 21.25 -23.57
CA LEU A 227 4.25 22.64 -23.55
C LEU A 227 3.32 23.54 -22.73
N SER A 228 2.09 23.10 -22.41
CA SER A 228 1.22 23.83 -21.47
C SER A 228 1.80 23.88 -20.05
N TYR A 229 2.75 23.00 -19.73
CA TYR A 229 3.51 23.04 -18.48
C TYR A 229 4.65 24.07 -18.54
N VAL A 230 5.20 24.40 -19.71
CA VAL A 230 6.37 25.27 -19.83
C VAL A 230 5.95 26.73 -19.76
N THR A 231 5.96 27.30 -18.56
CA THR A 231 5.60 28.71 -18.30
C THR A 231 6.79 29.65 -18.19
N ASP A 232 7.98 29.10 -17.95
CA ASP A 232 9.23 29.82 -17.66
C ASP A 232 10.44 28.90 -17.90
N GLU A 233 11.65 29.46 -17.78
CA GLU A 233 12.91 28.73 -17.96
C GLU A 233 13.07 27.55 -16.99
N VAL A 234 12.55 27.66 -15.76
CA VAL A 234 12.66 26.61 -14.74
C VAL A 234 11.80 25.41 -15.12
N ARG A 235 10.57 25.65 -15.58
CA ARG A 235 9.67 24.60 -16.07
C ARG A 235 10.17 23.97 -17.36
N ALA A 236 10.78 24.75 -18.26
CA ALA A 236 11.44 24.22 -19.44
C ALA A 236 12.58 23.26 -19.07
N ALA A 237 13.44 23.66 -18.10
CA ALA A 237 14.54 22.84 -17.61
C ALA A 237 14.06 21.55 -16.93
N LYS A 238 13.01 21.63 -16.09
CA LYS A 238 12.38 20.46 -15.46
C LYS A 238 11.81 19.48 -16.50
N LEU A 239 11.11 20.00 -17.52
CA LEU A 239 10.58 19.16 -18.59
C LEU A 239 11.73 18.47 -19.33
N ALA A 240 12.79 19.20 -19.71
CA ALA A 240 13.98 18.62 -20.32
C ALA A 240 14.64 17.53 -19.44
N GLU A 241 14.71 17.74 -18.13
CA GLU A 241 15.22 16.75 -17.17
C GLU A 241 14.39 15.44 -17.20
N HIS A 242 13.06 15.53 -17.31
CA HIS A 242 12.20 14.34 -17.43
C HIS A 242 12.43 13.58 -18.74
N PHE A 243 12.69 14.29 -19.84
CA PHE A 243 13.12 13.68 -21.10
C PHE A 243 14.49 13.01 -20.97
N ALA A 244 15.44 13.65 -20.29
CA ALA A 244 16.76 13.08 -20.02
C ALA A 244 16.71 11.86 -19.10
N SER A 245 15.86 11.85 -18.07
CA SER A 245 15.77 10.76 -17.10
C SER A 245 15.11 9.50 -17.69
N GLY A 246 14.08 9.68 -18.51
CA GLY A 246 13.29 8.57 -19.07
C GLY A 246 13.91 7.93 -20.33
N SER A 247 14.85 8.60 -20.98
CA SER A 247 15.52 8.12 -22.21
C SER A 247 16.76 7.25 -21.96
N ARG A 248 17.32 7.27 -20.75
CA ARG A 248 18.52 6.50 -20.40
C ARG A 248 18.21 5.07 -20.01
N GLU A 249 19.09 4.16 -20.44
CA GLU A 249 19.11 2.80 -19.91
C GLU A 249 19.63 2.79 -18.45
N PRO A 250 19.05 1.95 -17.58
CA PRO A 250 19.55 1.77 -16.21
C PRO A 250 21.04 1.40 -16.21
N GLY A 251 21.84 2.11 -15.41
CA GLY A 251 23.29 1.86 -15.29
C GLY A 251 24.17 2.44 -16.40
N ALA A 252 23.61 3.11 -17.42
CA ALA A 252 24.40 3.79 -18.44
C ALA A 252 25.20 4.95 -17.82
N LYS A 253 26.54 4.95 -18.02
CA LYS A 253 27.39 6.07 -17.61
C LYS A 253 27.08 7.27 -18.50
N GLY A 254 26.66 8.37 -17.88
CA GLY A 254 26.45 9.63 -18.56
C GLY A 254 27.76 10.29 -18.99
N ASP A 255 27.69 11.13 -20.03
CA ASP A 255 28.78 12.02 -20.38
C ASP A 255 28.67 13.32 -19.57
N ALA A 256 29.67 13.58 -18.72
CA ALA A 256 29.65 14.71 -17.79
C ALA A 256 29.58 16.08 -18.48
N TYR A 257 29.90 16.17 -19.77
CA TYR A 257 29.86 17.40 -20.55
C TYR A 257 28.65 17.47 -21.49
N PHE A 258 28.43 16.42 -22.29
CA PHE A 258 27.37 16.44 -23.29
C PHE A 258 25.97 16.29 -22.71
N ASP A 259 25.82 15.56 -21.60
CA ASP A 259 24.51 15.35 -20.99
C ASP A 259 23.90 16.66 -20.46
N PRO A 260 24.59 17.48 -19.64
CA PRO A 260 24.04 18.76 -19.21
C PRO A 260 23.81 19.71 -20.39
N ALA A 261 24.78 19.80 -21.31
CA ALA A 261 24.67 20.70 -22.46
C ALA A 261 23.51 20.33 -23.40
N GLY A 262 23.24 19.04 -23.60
CA GLY A 262 22.11 18.56 -24.40
C GLY A 262 20.77 18.82 -23.72
N GLN A 263 20.70 18.65 -22.40
CA GLN A 263 19.50 18.97 -21.61
C GLN A 263 19.19 20.46 -21.64
N ASP A 264 20.22 21.30 -21.50
CA ASP A 264 20.12 22.76 -21.55
C ASP A 264 19.63 23.25 -22.93
N LEU A 265 20.20 22.70 -24.01
CA LEU A 265 19.71 22.98 -25.37
C LEU A 265 18.24 22.59 -25.50
N LEU A 266 17.87 21.37 -25.06
CA LEU A 266 16.50 20.90 -25.11
C LEU A 266 15.55 21.82 -24.33
N ALA A 267 15.94 22.30 -23.15
CA ALA A 267 15.17 23.25 -22.36
C ALA A 267 14.91 24.56 -23.13
N GLY A 268 15.94 25.12 -23.78
CA GLY A 268 15.80 26.34 -24.58
C GLY A 268 14.85 26.15 -25.76
N LEU A 269 14.93 25.00 -26.44
CA LEU A 269 14.03 24.67 -27.55
C LEU A 269 12.58 24.44 -27.09
N LEU A 270 12.38 23.77 -25.95
CA LEU A 270 11.05 23.59 -25.36
C LEU A 270 10.41 24.94 -24.99
N LEU A 271 11.19 25.84 -24.38
CA LEU A 271 10.72 27.20 -24.05
C LEU A 271 10.36 27.99 -25.30
N ALA A 272 11.21 27.98 -26.33
CA ALA A 272 10.91 28.64 -27.60
C ALA A 272 9.61 28.11 -28.24
N ALA A 273 9.42 26.79 -28.26
CA ALA A 273 8.20 26.18 -28.80
C ALA A 273 6.95 26.58 -28.00
N ALA A 274 7.04 26.64 -26.67
CA ALA A 274 5.93 27.06 -25.82
C ALA A 274 5.55 28.54 -26.05
N LEU A 275 6.54 29.43 -26.19
CA LEU A 275 6.33 30.86 -26.43
C LEU A 275 5.67 31.15 -27.78
N ASP A 276 6.09 30.45 -28.84
CA ASP A 276 5.55 30.63 -30.20
C ASP A 276 4.27 29.78 -30.47
N GLY A 277 3.73 29.10 -29.44
CA GLY A 277 2.52 28.28 -29.55
C GLY A 277 2.65 27.09 -30.52
N ARG A 278 3.86 26.54 -30.68
CA ARG A 278 4.16 25.44 -31.59
C ARG A 278 3.85 24.09 -30.98
N PRO A 279 3.57 23.04 -31.78
CA PRO A 279 3.50 21.69 -31.27
C PRO A 279 4.89 21.22 -30.80
N ILE A 280 4.94 20.42 -29.73
CA ILE A 280 6.20 19.87 -29.19
C ILE A 280 7.03 19.08 -30.20
N THR A 281 6.42 18.59 -31.28
CA THR A 281 7.12 17.91 -32.38
C THR A 281 8.10 18.82 -33.13
N ASP A 282 7.88 20.14 -33.14
CA ASP A 282 8.77 21.11 -33.78
C ASP A 282 10.14 21.15 -33.08
N VAL A 283 10.19 20.87 -31.77
CA VAL A 283 11.43 20.75 -30.99
C VAL A 283 12.33 19.66 -31.58
N TYR A 284 11.77 18.49 -31.90
CA TYR A 284 12.54 17.43 -32.55
C TYR A 284 13.00 17.85 -33.95
N ALA A 285 12.15 18.58 -34.70
CA ALA A 285 12.52 19.09 -36.02
C ALA A 285 13.70 20.08 -35.96
N TRP A 286 13.75 20.97 -34.96
CA TRP A 286 14.91 21.85 -34.72
C TRP A 286 16.16 21.08 -34.32
N LEU A 287 16.01 20.04 -33.48
CA LEU A 287 17.13 19.17 -33.11
C LEU A 287 17.75 18.44 -34.31
N THR A 288 17.02 18.23 -35.40
CA THR A 288 17.56 17.64 -36.65
C THR A 288 18.21 18.66 -37.60
N ARG A 289 18.11 19.96 -37.29
CA ARG A 289 18.62 21.07 -38.11
C ARG A 289 19.51 22.00 -37.27
N PRO A 290 20.76 21.59 -36.95
CA PRO A 290 21.61 22.31 -35.97
C PRO A 290 22.00 23.75 -36.32
N THR A 291 21.75 24.18 -37.55
CA THR A 291 22.02 25.54 -38.05
C THR A 291 20.76 26.42 -38.08
N GLU A 292 19.60 25.90 -37.69
CA GLU A 292 18.36 26.67 -37.66
C GLU A 292 18.32 27.59 -36.43
N ALA A 293 18.36 28.90 -36.68
CA ALA A 293 18.38 29.92 -35.63
C ALA A 293 16.99 30.41 -35.20
N ALA A 294 15.89 29.86 -35.77
CA ALA A 294 14.53 30.28 -35.44
C ALA A 294 14.22 30.25 -33.92
N PRO A 295 14.65 29.22 -33.15
CA PRO A 295 14.44 29.22 -31.70
C PRO A 295 15.12 30.37 -30.97
N VAL A 296 16.28 30.82 -31.45
CA VAL A 296 17.02 31.96 -30.87
C VAL A 296 16.20 33.23 -31.01
N GLY A 297 15.73 33.53 -32.22
CA GLY A 297 14.91 34.72 -32.48
C GLY A 297 13.61 34.72 -31.67
N ILE A 298 12.94 33.56 -31.55
CA ILE A 298 11.73 33.42 -30.72
C ILE A 298 12.01 33.77 -29.26
N LEU A 299 13.12 33.29 -28.70
CA LEU A 299 13.52 33.60 -27.32
C LEU A 299 13.85 35.08 -27.13
N GLU A 300 14.55 35.70 -28.09
CA GLU A 300 14.87 37.14 -28.09
C GLU A 300 13.59 38.00 -28.13
N ASP A 301 12.66 37.68 -29.03
CA ASP A 301 11.41 38.41 -29.22
C ASP A 301 10.52 38.41 -27.96
N HIS A 302 10.66 37.37 -27.12
CA HIS A 302 9.94 37.24 -25.85
C HIS A 302 10.77 37.67 -24.63
N GLY A 303 11.97 38.23 -24.82
CA GLY A 303 12.79 38.81 -23.75
C GLY A 303 13.65 37.80 -22.97
N PHE A 304 13.77 36.55 -23.39
CA PHE A 304 14.61 35.52 -22.77
C PHE A 304 16.05 35.58 -23.30
N THR A 305 16.68 36.75 -23.22
CA THR A 305 17.98 37.04 -23.86
C THR A 305 19.10 36.08 -23.47
N LEU A 306 19.26 35.76 -22.19
CA LEU A 306 20.31 34.85 -21.73
C LEU A 306 20.11 33.41 -22.24
N MET A 307 18.86 32.96 -22.33
CA MET A 307 18.53 31.64 -22.88
C MET A 307 18.76 31.62 -24.40
N ALA A 308 18.43 32.73 -25.08
CA ALA A 308 18.73 32.90 -26.50
C ALA A 308 20.24 32.83 -26.76
N ASP A 309 21.04 33.57 -25.99
CA ASP A 309 22.51 33.54 -26.04
C ASP A 309 23.07 32.13 -25.82
N GLN A 310 22.50 31.39 -24.86
CA GLN A 310 22.88 30.01 -24.59
C GLN A 310 22.61 29.08 -25.78
N VAL A 311 21.41 29.14 -26.36
CA VAL A 311 21.04 28.34 -27.55
C VAL A 311 21.90 28.76 -28.75
N ALA A 312 22.09 30.07 -28.97
CA ALA A 312 22.93 30.61 -30.02
C ALA A 312 24.39 30.16 -29.88
N GLY A 313 24.91 30.10 -28.66
CA GLY A 313 26.25 29.57 -28.37
C GLY A 313 26.42 28.13 -28.83
N VAL A 314 25.39 27.28 -28.67
CA VAL A 314 25.41 25.89 -29.16
C VAL A 314 25.25 25.83 -30.68
N VAL A 315 24.36 26.63 -31.27
CA VAL A 315 24.17 26.73 -32.73
C VAL A 315 25.46 27.15 -33.43
N ASN A 316 26.24 28.06 -32.83
CA ASN A 316 27.49 28.59 -33.38
C ASN A 316 28.74 27.79 -32.95
N ALA A 317 28.59 26.74 -32.15
CA ALA A 317 29.71 25.93 -31.69
C ALA A 317 30.38 25.17 -32.86
N PRO A 318 31.68 24.81 -32.73
CA PRO A 318 32.36 24.00 -33.73
C PRO A 318 31.63 22.69 -34.06
N ASP A 319 31.68 22.26 -35.32
CA ASP A 319 30.87 21.15 -35.87
C ASP A 319 30.82 19.90 -34.98
N LYS A 320 31.97 19.45 -34.48
CA LYS A 320 32.07 18.24 -33.65
C LYS A 320 31.37 18.41 -32.30
N GLN A 321 31.53 19.58 -31.67
CA GLN A 321 30.91 19.88 -30.38
C GLN A 321 29.41 20.09 -30.52
N ARG A 322 28.99 20.87 -31.53
CA ARG A 322 27.59 21.08 -31.88
C ARG A 322 26.88 19.75 -32.17
N GLY A 323 27.49 18.91 -33.01
CA GLY A 323 26.95 17.59 -33.33
C GLY A 323 26.77 16.69 -32.10
N GLY A 324 27.72 16.72 -31.16
CA GLY A 324 27.63 15.96 -29.90
C GLY A 324 26.48 16.43 -28.99
N ILE A 325 26.32 17.74 -28.83
CA ILE A 325 25.25 18.33 -27.99
C ILE A 325 23.87 18.06 -28.61
N TYR A 326 23.71 18.33 -29.91
CA TYR A 326 22.46 18.06 -30.62
C TYR A 326 22.11 16.57 -30.64
N GLY A 327 23.09 15.68 -30.87
CA GLY A 327 22.86 14.24 -30.82
C GLY A 327 22.38 13.76 -29.45
N THR A 328 22.92 14.34 -28.38
CA THR A 328 22.51 14.05 -27.00
C THR A 328 21.06 14.52 -26.75
N ALA A 329 20.73 15.75 -27.15
CA ALA A 329 19.37 16.27 -27.04
C ALA A 329 18.35 15.49 -27.91
N GLN A 330 18.74 15.05 -29.11
CA GLN A 330 17.92 14.17 -29.97
C GLN A 330 17.60 12.84 -29.28
N GLN A 331 18.58 12.25 -28.59
CA GLN A 331 18.38 11.01 -27.84
C GLN A 331 17.35 11.19 -26.71
N MET A 332 17.40 12.33 -26.01
CA MET A 332 16.43 12.68 -24.97
C MET A 332 15.01 12.85 -25.53
N ALA A 333 14.88 13.54 -26.67
CA ALA A 333 13.61 13.83 -27.33
C ALA A 333 13.09 12.68 -28.22
N ASN A 334 13.75 11.52 -28.25
CA ASN A 334 13.48 10.45 -29.23
C ASN A 334 12.03 9.92 -29.18
N CYS A 335 11.35 9.98 -28.03
CA CYS A 335 9.94 9.57 -27.93
C CYS A 335 8.98 10.40 -28.80
N LEU A 336 9.36 11.64 -29.15
CA LEU A 336 8.58 12.54 -30.02
C LEU A 336 8.54 12.09 -31.49
N THR A 337 9.38 11.13 -31.88
CA THR A 337 9.37 10.56 -33.24
C THR A 337 8.25 9.53 -33.45
N ASN A 338 7.66 9.03 -32.36
CA ASN A 338 6.66 7.98 -32.43
C ASN A 338 5.27 8.58 -32.72
N ARG A 339 4.75 8.30 -33.93
CA ARG A 339 3.44 8.79 -34.40
C ARG A 339 2.28 8.43 -33.49
N THR A 340 2.33 7.29 -32.80
CA THR A 340 1.28 6.89 -31.86
C THR A 340 1.31 7.77 -30.61
N ILE A 341 2.51 8.08 -30.11
CA ILE A 341 2.72 8.95 -28.94
C ILE A 341 2.29 10.38 -29.27
N VAL A 342 2.72 10.90 -30.42
CA VAL A 342 2.46 12.29 -30.85
C VAL A 342 0.97 12.65 -30.80
N LYS A 343 0.09 11.72 -31.17
CA LYS A 343 -1.36 11.95 -31.09
C LYS A 343 -1.82 12.31 -29.68
N TRP A 344 -1.26 11.69 -28.65
CA TRP A 344 -1.66 11.99 -27.26
C TRP A 344 -1.16 13.33 -26.75
N ILE A 345 -0.15 13.92 -27.41
CA ILE A 345 0.59 15.07 -26.90
C ILE A 345 0.57 16.31 -27.81
N THR A 346 -0.18 16.26 -28.91
CA THR A 346 -0.30 17.36 -29.85
C THR A 346 -1.75 17.61 -30.18
N ARG A 347 -2.07 18.89 -30.38
CA ARG A 347 -3.36 19.35 -30.91
C ARG A 347 -3.39 19.15 -32.42
N GLU A 348 -4.45 18.55 -32.94
CA GLU A 348 -4.67 18.45 -34.38
C GLU A 348 -5.40 19.69 -34.93
N PRO A 349 -5.22 20.08 -36.21
CA PRO A 349 -5.87 21.27 -36.77
C PRO A 349 -7.40 21.30 -36.65
N ASN A 350 -8.06 20.14 -36.74
CA ASN A 350 -9.51 19.97 -36.57
C ASN A 350 -9.82 19.30 -35.23
N GLU A 351 -9.25 19.84 -34.16
CA GLU A 351 -9.31 19.21 -32.84
C GLU A 351 -10.75 19.07 -32.33
N THR A 352 -11.12 17.83 -32.00
CA THR A 352 -12.42 17.48 -31.38
C THR A 352 -12.23 16.79 -30.03
N ARG A 353 -11.00 16.40 -29.71
CA ARG A 353 -10.64 15.71 -28.48
C ARG A 353 -10.53 16.71 -27.34
N ALA A 354 -10.86 16.26 -26.13
CA ALA A 354 -10.73 17.10 -24.95
C ALA A 354 -9.25 17.36 -24.63
N ALA A 355 -8.90 18.61 -24.33
CA ALA A 355 -7.59 18.95 -23.78
C ALA A 355 -7.57 18.63 -22.28
N PHE A 356 -6.60 17.85 -21.83
CA PHE A 356 -6.37 17.60 -20.41
C PHE A 356 -5.60 18.76 -19.79
N ASP A 357 -6.18 19.36 -18.74
CA ASP A 357 -5.55 20.42 -17.95
C ASP A 357 -5.30 19.93 -16.51
N PRO A 358 -4.02 19.75 -16.10
CA PRO A 358 -3.66 19.41 -14.72
C PRO A 358 -4.29 20.32 -13.66
N GLN A 359 -4.39 21.62 -13.91
CA GLN A 359 -4.96 22.59 -12.96
C GLN A 359 -6.46 22.37 -12.74
N VAL A 360 -7.20 22.03 -13.81
CA VAL A 360 -8.63 21.68 -13.70
C VAL A 360 -8.78 20.32 -13.02
N PHE A 361 -7.95 19.35 -13.40
CA PHE A 361 -7.99 17.98 -12.90
C PHE A 361 -7.89 17.90 -11.37
N VAL A 362 -6.91 18.60 -10.77
CA VAL A 362 -6.64 18.53 -9.32
C VAL A 362 -7.73 19.16 -8.45
N ARG A 363 -8.64 19.94 -9.03
CA ARG A 363 -9.82 20.50 -8.34
C ARG A 363 -10.98 19.51 -8.25
N GLY A 364 -10.97 18.48 -9.12
CA GLY A 364 -12.05 17.50 -9.24
C GLY A 364 -11.81 16.20 -8.48
N MET A 365 -12.57 15.18 -8.85
CA MET A 365 -12.46 13.80 -8.36
C MET A 365 -12.07 12.83 -9.48
N GLY A 366 -11.53 13.37 -10.57
CA GLY A 366 -11.13 12.60 -11.75
C GLY A 366 -10.00 11.62 -11.44
N THR A 367 -9.80 10.67 -12.35
CA THR A 367 -8.70 9.69 -12.26
C THR A 367 -7.88 9.71 -13.54
N LEU A 368 -6.57 9.86 -13.41
CA LEU A 368 -5.62 9.80 -14.51
C LEU A 368 -4.79 8.51 -14.38
N TYR A 369 -4.88 7.64 -15.37
CA TYR A 369 -4.04 6.47 -15.53
C TYR A 369 -2.97 6.76 -16.57
N SER A 370 -1.71 6.79 -16.17
CA SER A 370 -0.55 7.00 -17.04
C SER A 370 0.15 5.67 -17.31
N LEU A 371 0.02 5.17 -18.55
CA LEU A 371 0.53 3.87 -18.93
C LEU A 371 1.81 3.99 -19.74
N SER A 372 2.83 3.22 -19.37
CA SER A 372 4.05 3.07 -20.17
C SER A 372 4.71 1.73 -19.91
N LYS A 373 5.51 1.28 -20.86
CA LYS A 373 6.27 0.04 -20.83
C LYS A 373 7.72 0.34 -21.21
N GLU A 374 8.65 -0.30 -20.52
CA GLU A 374 10.08 -0.23 -20.84
C GLU A 374 10.41 -0.84 -22.21
N GLY A 375 11.51 -0.36 -22.78
CA GLY A 375 12.05 -0.79 -24.07
C GLY A 375 11.93 0.27 -25.16
N LYS A 376 12.21 -0.14 -26.40
CA LYS A 376 12.15 0.76 -27.56
C LYS A 376 10.74 1.32 -27.73
N GLY A 377 10.65 2.64 -27.89
CA GLY A 377 9.36 3.34 -27.99
C GLY A 377 8.65 3.57 -26.66
N THR A 378 9.37 3.54 -25.54
CA THR A 378 8.86 3.94 -24.21
C THR A 378 8.28 5.36 -24.21
N ALA A 379 7.17 5.54 -23.51
CA ALA A 379 6.59 6.84 -23.21
C ALA A 379 6.93 7.34 -21.79
N GLY A 380 7.89 6.69 -21.11
CA GLY A 380 8.32 6.99 -19.74
C GLY A 380 8.62 8.47 -19.47
N PRO A 381 9.34 9.19 -20.35
CA PRO A 381 9.51 10.64 -20.26
C PRO A 381 8.21 11.42 -20.10
N LEU A 382 7.22 11.13 -20.94
CA LEU A 382 5.94 11.84 -20.97
C LEU A 382 5.05 11.44 -19.81
N VAL A 383 5.06 10.17 -19.40
CA VAL A 383 4.36 9.72 -18.19
C VAL A 383 4.91 10.42 -16.95
N THR A 384 6.23 10.56 -16.87
CA THR A 384 6.89 11.28 -15.77
C THR A 384 6.52 12.76 -15.82
N ALA A 385 6.62 13.40 -16.99
CA ALA A 385 6.27 14.80 -17.17
C ALA A 385 4.81 15.11 -16.81
N LEU A 386 3.85 14.29 -17.26
CA LEU A 386 2.43 14.43 -16.93
C LEU A 386 2.18 14.22 -15.42
N THR A 387 2.85 13.24 -14.82
CA THR A 387 2.78 12.98 -13.37
C THR A 387 3.26 14.19 -12.58
N VAL A 388 4.41 14.76 -12.94
CA VAL A 388 4.96 15.95 -12.28
C VAL A 388 4.06 17.17 -12.50
N ALA A 389 3.55 17.38 -13.72
CA ALA A 389 2.64 18.49 -14.00
C ALA A 389 1.35 18.43 -13.15
N VAL A 390 0.79 17.23 -12.94
CA VAL A 390 -0.37 17.02 -12.06
C VAL A 390 -0.02 17.27 -10.59
N VAL A 391 1.11 16.76 -10.11
CA VAL A 391 1.50 16.94 -8.71
C VAL A 391 1.87 18.39 -8.40
N GLU A 392 2.57 19.09 -9.30
CA GLU A 392 2.85 20.51 -9.14
C GLU A 392 1.58 21.37 -9.22
N ALA A 393 0.64 21.06 -10.11
CA ALA A 393 -0.66 21.73 -10.14
C ALA A 393 -1.42 21.55 -8.81
N ALA A 394 -1.32 20.37 -8.21
CA ALA A 394 -1.88 20.07 -6.90
C ALA A 394 -1.19 20.87 -5.79
N GLU A 395 0.14 21.03 -5.85
CA GLU A 395 0.92 21.84 -4.90
C GLU A 395 0.59 23.33 -4.99
N GLU A 396 0.46 23.85 -6.21
CA GLU A 396 0.04 25.24 -6.43
C GLU A 396 -1.38 25.50 -5.90
N LEU A 397 -2.30 24.56 -6.14
CA LEU A 397 -3.65 24.65 -5.59
C LEU A 397 -3.62 24.60 -4.06
N ALA A 398 -2.83 23.70 -3.46
CA ALA A 398 -2.68 23.59 -2.02
C ALA A 398 -2.16 24.90 -1.42
N THR A 399 -1.13 25.51 -2.03
CA THR A 399 -0.51 26.77 -1.58
C THR A 399 -1.53 27.92 -1.53
N ARG A 400 -2.48 27.95 -2.47
CA ARG A 400 -3.56 28.96 -2.53
C ARG A 400 -4.80 28.59 -1.71
N SER A 401 -4.82 27.39 -1.12
CA SER A 401 -5.97 26.88 -0.36
C SER A 401 -5.81 27.17 1.13
N ALA A 402 -6.95 27.18 1.85
CA ALA A 402 -6.93 27.37 3.30
C ALA A 402 -6.06 26.31 3.99
N GLY A 403 -5.17 26.75 4.88
CA GLY A 403 -4.22 25.87 5.57
C GLY A 403 -3.06 25.35 4.71
N GLY A 404 -2.86 25.87 3.49
CA GLY A 404 -1.76 25.45 2.60
C GLY A 404 -1.92 24.02 2.09
N ARG A 405 -3.16 23.55 1.97
CA ARG A 405 -3.51 22.13 1.78
C ARG A 405 -4.73 21.96 0.88
N LEU A 406 -4.75 20.89 0.09
CA LEU A 406 -5.94 20.47 -0.65
C LEU A 406 -7.07 20.05 0.30
N ALA A 407 -8.24 20.66 0.13
CA ALA A 407 -9.45 20.26 0.87
C ALA A 407 -9.85 18.80 0.59
N ARG A 408 -9.64 18.33 -0.64
CA ARG A 408 -9.78 16.93 -1.04
C ARG A 408 -8.40 16.39 -1.43
N PRO A 409 -7.81 15.49 -0.64
CA PRO A 409 -6.48 14.97 -0.92
C PRO A 409 -6.36 14.34 -2.32
N LEU A 410 -5.26 14.65 -3.00
CA LEU A 410 -4.85 13.93 -4.21
C LEU A 410 -4.11 12.66 -3.79
N LEU A 411 -4.47 11.51 -4.37
CA LEU A 411 -3.75 10.24 -4.16
C LEU A 411 -3.02 9.84 -5.45
N GLY A 412 -1.69 9.83 -5.40
CA GLY A 412 -0.81 9.28 -6.43
C GLY A 412 -0.42 7.85 -6.11
N VAL A 413 -0.95 6.87 -6.82
CA VAL A 413 -0.54 5.46 -6.74
C VAL A 413 0.50 5.21 -7.85
N LEU A 414 1.77 5.35 -7.49
CA LEU A 414 2.88 5.19 -8.41
C LEU A 414 3.29 3.71 -8.47
N ASP A 415 2.46 2.88 -9.13
CA ASP A 415 2.83 1.49 -9.41
C ASP A 415 3.88 1.45 -10.53
N GLU A 416 4.87 0.56 -10.35
CA GLU A 416 6.03 0.46 -11.24
C GLU A 416 6.80 1.79 -11.35
N ALA A 417 6.89 2.58 -10.27
CA ALA A 417 7.53 3.89 -10.26
C ALA A 417 8.95 3.87 -10.86
N ALA A 418 9.73 2.83 -10.58
CA ALA A 418 11.09 2.71 -11.09
C ALA A 418 11.17 2.49 -12.63
N ASN A 419 10.11 1.95 -13.24
CA ASN A 419 10.10 1.53 -14.63
C ASN A 419 9.27 2.47 -15.51
N VAL A 420 8.18 3.02 -14.97
CA VAL A 420 7.14 3.78 -15.69
C VAL A 420 7.27 5.28 -15.46
N CYS A 421 7.56 5.70 -14.22
CA CYS A 421 7.58 7.10 -13.80
C CYS A 421 8.87 7.42 -13.04
N ARG A 422 9.99 7.52 -13.79
CA ARG A 422 11.34 7.74 -13.26
C ARG A 422 11.55 9.19 -12.80
N TRP A 423 10.82 9.58 -11.77
CA TRP A 423 10.89 10.88 -11.13
C TRP A 423 12.11 10.94 -10.20
N ARG A 424 13.24 11.40 -10.73
CA ARG A 424 14.54 11.43 -10.02
C ARG A 424 14.52 12.27 -8.74
N THR A 425 13.79 13.38 -8.72
CA THR A 425 13.69 14.28 -7.57
C THR A 425 12.61 13.89 -6.55
N LEU A 426 11.88 12.79 -6.78
CA LEU A 426 10.82 12.31 -5.87
C LEU A 426 11.27 12.20 -4.39
N PRO A 427 12.46 11.65 -4.06
CA PRO A 427 12.90 11.55 -2.66
C PRO A 427 13.04 12.90 -1.94
N ASP A 428 13.32 13.97 -2.68
CA ASP A 428 13.46 15.32 -2.13
C ASP A 428 12.11 15.97 -1.83
N LEU A 429 11.06 15.53 -2.52
CA LEU A 429 9.73 16.13 -2.46
C LEU A 429 8.81 15.38 -1.48
N TYR A 430 9.16 14.13 -1.17
CA TYR A 430 8.35 13.21 -0.36
C TYR A 430 7.91 13.79 0.99
N SER A 431 8.81 14.47 1.70
CA SER A 431 8.54 15.08 3.02
C SER A 431 7.63 16.31 2.97
N HIS A 432 7.45 16.92 1.80
CA HIS A 432 6.71 18.18 1.65
C HIS A 432 5.25 17.98 1.23
N TYR A 433 4.93 16.87 0.57
CA TYR A 433 3.62 16.63 -0.04
C TYR A 433 2.54 16.20 0.96
N GLY A 434 2.90 15.42 1.99
CA GLY A 434 1.93 14.92 2.98
C GLY A 434 1.12 16.03 3.66
N SER A 435 1.78 17.13 4.08
CA SER A 435 1.11 18.26 4.72
C SER A 435 0.20 19.07 3.77
N ARG A 436 0.51 19.07 2.47
CA ARG A 436 -0.26 19.73 1.41
C ARG A 436 -1.46 18.92 0.92
N GLY A 437 -1.65 17.70 1.42
CA GLY A 437 -2.76 16.82 0.99
C GLY A 437 -2.49 16.15 -0.34
N ILE A 438 -1.22 15.98 -0.69
CA ILE A 438 -0.75 15.25 -1.86
C ILE A 438 -0.11 13.98 -1.32
N ILE A 439 -0.78 12.85 -1.50
CA ILE A 439 -0.38 11.57 -0.91
C ILE A 439 0.16 10.67 -1.98
N LEU A 440 1.43 10.31 -1.87
CA LEU A 440 2.06 9.40 -2.82
C LEU A 440 2.26 8.03 -2.18
N MET A 441 1.89 7.00 -2.95
CA MET A 441 2.15 5.60 -2.69
C MET A 441 3.11 5.10 -3.77
N THR A 442 4.39 4.99 -3.41
CA THR A 442 5.44 4.51 -4.30
C THR A 442 5.59 3.00 -4.14
N ILE A 443 5.25 2.25 -5.19
CA ILE A 443 5.30 0.78 -5.17
C ILE A 443 6.49 0.31 -6.01
N LEU A 444 7.38 -0.46 -5.38
CA LEU A 444 8.59 -1.03 -5.97
C LEU A 444 8.53 -2.56 -5.91
N GLN A 445 9.09 -3.25 -6.90
CA GLN A 445 9.18 -4.71 -6.84
C GLN A 445 10.33 -5.19 -5.97
N SER A 446 11.36 -4.36 -5.80
CA SER A 446 12.60 -4.70 -5.12
C SER A 446 13.27 -3.42 -4.58
N TRP A 447 14.21 -3.54 -3.65
CA TRP A 447 14.96 -2.37 -3.15
C TRP A 447 15.91 -1.85 -4.22
N SER A 448 16.59 -2.77 -4.92
CA SER A 448 17.50 -2.44 -6.02
C SER A 448 16.86 -1.60 -7.13
N GLN A 449 15.58 -1.83 -7.47
CA GLN A 449 14.86 -1.01 -8.46
C GLN A 449 14.80 0.46 -8.06
N GLY A 450 14.61 0.75 -6.77
CA GLY A 450 14.65 2.11 -6.27
C GLY A 450 16.06 2.70 -6.33
N VAL A 451 17.07 1.90 -5.98
CA VAL A 451 18.49 2.31 -6.08
C VAL A 451 18.89 2.62 -7.52
N ASP A 452 18.38 1.89 -8.51
CA ASP A 452 18.68 2.15 -9.93
C ASP A 452 18.17 3.52 -10.42
N VAL A 453 17.12 4.06 -9.78
CA VAL A 453 16.53 5.36 -10.16
C VAL A 453 17.04 6.52 -9.30
N TRP A 454 17.17 6.30 -7.99
CA TRP A 454 17.47 7.36 -7.02
C TRP A 454 18.85 7.25 -6.38
N GLY A 455 19.61 6.20 -6.70
CA GLY A 455 20.82 5.84 -5.98
C GLY A 455 20.54 5.38 -4.54
N GLU A 456 21.59 4.89 -3.86
CA GLU A 456 21.46 4.38 -2.49
C GLU A 456 20.98 5.45 -1.51
N SER A 457 21.50 6.68 -1.66
CA SER A 457 21.14 7.83 -0.82
C SER A 457 19.68 8.23 -1.02
N GLY A 458 19.23 8.35 -2.28
CA GLY A 458 17.86 8.72 -2.59
C GLY A 458 16.85 7.65 -2.16
N MET A 459 17.16 6.37 -2.36
CA MET A 459 16.30 5.27 -1.89
C MET A 459 16.19 5.26 -0.36
N THR A 460 17.32 5.44 0.35
CA THR A 460 17.33 5.55 1.82
C THR A 460 16.54 6.76 2.30
N LYS A 461 16.66 7.90 1.62
CA LYS A 461 15.89 9.12 1.91
C LYS A 461 14.40 8.87 1.74
N LEU A 462 13.98 8.24 0.65
CA LEU A 462 12.60 7.90 0.37
C LEU A 462 12.03 6.95 1.43
N TRP A 463 12.75 5.88 1.76
CA TRP A 463 12.36 4.92 2.81
C TRP A 463 12.21 5.59 4.19
N SER A 464 13.13 6.49 4.52
CA SER A 464 13.12 7.19 5.82
C SER A 464 12.04 8.27 5.92
N ALA A 465 11.66 8.88 4.79
CA ALA A 465 10.63 9.92 4.74
C ALA A 465 9.20 9.33 4.69
N ALA A 466 9.04 8.06 4.34
CA ALA A 466 7.73 7.42 4.30
C ALA A 466 7.20 7.16 5.72
N ASN A 467 6.02 7.71 6.03
CA ASN A 467 5.34 7.48 7.31
C ASN A 467 4.86 6.04 7.46
N VAL A 468 4.55 5.38 6.34
CA VAL A 468 4.11 3.99 6.27
C VAL A 468 4.96 3.26 5.23
N ALA A 469 5.75 2.30 5.69
CA ALA A 469 6.50 1.38 4.85
C ALA A 469 5.93 -0.03 4.95
N VAL A 470 5.63 -0.65 3.81
CA VAL A 470 5.02 -1.98 3.74
C VAL A 470 5.92 -2.93 2.95
N TYR A 471 6.21 -4.08 3.53
CA TYR A 471 6.90 -5.18 2.87
C TYR A 471 5.96 -6.37 2.68
N GLY A 472 5.65 -6.68 1.42
CA GLY A 472 4.70 -7.73 1.03
C GLY A 472 5.34 -9.10 0.72
N GLY A 473 6.65 -9.25 0.91
CA GLY A 473 7.37 -10.49 0.58
C GLY A 473 7.90 -10.55 -0.85
N GLY A 474 8.45 -11.71 -1.23
CA GLY A 474 8.84 -12.03 -2.61
C GLY A 474 10.14 -11.39 -3.10
N VAL A 475 10.93 -10.81 -2.20
CA VAL A 475 12.24 -10.19 -2.50
C VAL A 475 13.36 -11.03 -1.91
N LYS A 476 14.47 -11.19 -2.65
CA LYS A 476 15.65 -11.97 -2.26
C LYS A 476 16.90 -11.11 -2.15
N GLU A 477 16.79 -9.98 -1.43
CA GLU A 477 17.88 -9.02 -1.25
C GLU A 477 18.34 -9.04 0.22
N ASP A 478 19.46 -9.71 0.49
CA ASP A 478 19.99 -9.96 1.83
C ASP A 478 20.13 -8.70 2.68
N LYS A 479 20.75 -7.64 2.15
CA LYS A 479 20.99 -6.37 2.86
C LYS A 479 19.70 -5.66 3.25
N PHE A 480 18.73 -5.63 2.35
CA PHE A 480 17.42 -5.04 2.63
C PHE A 480 16.66 -5.85 3.67
N LEU A 481 16.65 -7.19 3.56
CA LEU A 481 15.97 -8.05 4.52
C LEU A 481 16.61 -8.03 5.91
N GLU A 482 17.94 -7.94 6.00
CA GLU A 482 18.66 -7.72 7.27
C GLU A 482 18.28 -6.38 7.89
N THR A 483 18.18 -5.32 7.07
CA THR A 483 17.73 -3.99 7.53
C THR A 483 16.30 -4.07 8.09
N LEU A 484 15.40 -4.74 7.37
CA LEU A 484 14.02 -4.94 7.82
C LEU A 484 13.95 -5.77 9.12
N SER A 485 14.70 -6.87 9.20
CA SER A 485 14.80 -7.71 10.41
C SER A 485 15.25 -6.90 11.63
N ARG A 486 16.25 -6.02 11.45
CA ARG A 486 16.72 -5.10 12.51
C ARG A 486 15.68 -4.05 12.91
N LEU A 487 14.96 -3.47 11.95
CA LEU A 487 13.90 -2.49 12.21
C LEU A 487 12.69 -3.10 12.92
N VAL A 488 12.34 -4.34 12.60
CA VAL A 488 11.31 -5.10 13.34
C VAL A 488 11.77 -5.38 14.77
N GLY A 489 13.05 -5.71 14.94
CA GLY A 489 13.71 -5.86 16.23
C GLY A 489 13.56 -7.24 16.85
N ASP A 490 13.96 -7.33 18.12
CA ASP A 490 14.06 -8.59 18.86
C ASP A 490 12.94 -8.75 19.88
N HIS A 491 12.77 -9.97 20.36
CA HIS A 491 11.95 -10.27 21.53
C HIS A 491 12.68 -11.23 22.47
N ASP A 492 12.32 -11.15 23.75
CA ASP A 492 12.84 -12.06 24.76
C ASP A 492 11.99 -13.32 24.82
N ARG A 493 12.62 -14.47 24.59
CA ARG A 493 12.01 -15.80 24.69
C ARG A 493 12.50 -16.49 25.96
N VAL A 494 11.56 -16.87 26.82
CA VAL A 494 11.86 -17.68 28.02
C VAL A 494 11.93 -19.15 27.60
N ARG A 495 13.12 -19.73 27.64
CA ARG A 495 13.34 -21.17 27.43
C ARG A 495 13.27 -21.87 28.77
N THR A 496 12.37 -22.83 28.90
CA THR A 496 12.28 -23.69 30.09
C THR A 496 12.88 -25.05 29.74
N THR A 497 14.01 -25.37 30.36
CA THR A 497 14.66 -26.68 30.24
C THR A 497 14.23 -27.54 31.42
N VAL A 498 13.65 -28.70 31.12
CA VAL A 498 13.29 -29.69 32.14
C VAL A 498 14.28 -30.84 32.03
N SER A 499 15.10 -31.04 33.05
CA SER A 499 15.98 -32.21 33.15
C SER A 499 15.47 -33.14 34.25
N THR A 500 15.58 -34.45 34.02
CA THR A 500 15.21 -35.46 35.00
C THR A 500 16.41 -36.36 35.24
N SER A 501 16.95 -36.37 36.46
CA SER A 501 18.05 -37.25 36.86
C SER A 501 17.73 -37.89 38.22
N ALA A 502 17.97 -39.21 38.32
CA ALA A 502 17.74 -40.00 39.54
C ALA A 502 16.38 -39.75 40.23
N GLY A 503 15.29 -39.65 39.46
CA GLY A 503 13.94 -39.42 40.00
C GLY A 503 13.63 -37.97 40.41
N THR A 504 14.60 -37.06 40.36
CA THR A 504 14.40 -35.64 40.66
C THR A 504 14.23 -34.84 39.36
N ARG A 505 13.10 -34.13 39.25
CA ARG A 505 12.81 -33.22 38.14
C ARG A 505 13.34 -31.84 38.46
N SER A 506 14.30 -31.35 37.66
CA SER A 506 14.81 -29.99 37.73
C SER A 506 14.25 -29.16 36.58
N VAL A 507 13.79 -27.95 36.88
CA VAL A 507 13.27 -27.00 35.89
C VAL A 507 14.14 -25.75 35.95
N SER A 508 14.87 -25.49 34.88
CA SER A 508 15.68 -24.29 34.70
C SER A 508 15.04 -23.38 33.66
N GLN A 509 15.01 -22.07 33.91
CA GLN A 509 14.52 -21.09 32.96
C GLN A 509 15.64 -20.12 32.57
N SER A 510 15.85 -19.95 31.27
CA SER A 510 16.76 -18.96 30.72
C SER A 510 16.02 -18.02 29.79
N VAL A 511 16.42 -16.74 29.76
CA VAL A 511 15.89 -15.75 28.82
C VAL A 511 16.88 -15.60 27.69
N GLN A 512 16.43 -15.80 26.46
CA GLN A 512 17.24 -15.63 25.26
C GLN A 512 16.57 -14.59 24.36
N ARG A 513 17.36 -13.62 23.89
CA ARG A 513 16.91 -12.61 22.95
C ARG A 513 17.01 -13.16 21.53
N GLU A 514 15.89 -13.22 20.82
CA GLU A 514 15.78 -13.75 19.47
C GLU A 514 15.22 -12.67 18.52
N ARG A 515 15.65 -12.68 17.26
CA ARG A 515 15.06 -11.83 16.23
C ARG A 515 13.57 -12.15 16.11
N THR A 516 12.72 -11.14 16.05
CA THR A 516 11.26 -11.37 15.90
C THR A 516 10.94 -11.95 14.54
N LEU A 517 11.64 -11.47 13.50
CA LEU A 517 11.61 -12.03 12.15
C LEU A 517 13.03 -12.12 11.61
N ASP A 518 13.45 -13.31 11.22
CA ASP A 518 14.74 -13.53 10.53
C ASP A 518 14.61 -13.33 9.00
N ILE A 519 15.76 -13.30 8.31
CA ILE A 519 15.81 -13.15 6.84
C ILE A 519 15.07 -14.30 6.13
N GLU A 520 15.12 -15.52 6.69
CA GLU A 520 14.47 -16.68 6.12
C GLU A 520 12.94 -16.53 6.14
N GLN A 521 12.38 -16.05 7.25
CA GLN A 521 10.96 -15.76 7.43
C GLN A 521 10.50 -14.60 6.57
N LEU A 522 11.32 -13.55 6.42
CA LEU A 522 11.02 -12.41 5.55
C LEU A 522 11.05 -12.81 4.06
N SER A 523 12.09 -13.52 3.63
CA SER A 523 12.21 -13.98 2.23
C SER A 523 11.14 -15.01 1.86
N ALA A 524 10.73 -15.85 2.81
CA ALA A 524 9.64 -16.82 2.67
C ALA A 524 8.28 -16.28 3.19
N MET A 525 8.08 -14.96 3.19
CA MET A 525 6.81 -14.33 3.61
C MET A 525 5.64 -14.95 2.81
N PRO A 526 4.65 -15.56 3.48
CA PRO A 526 3.51 -16.15 2.80
C PRO A 526 2.67 -15.10 2.07
N LYS A 527 2.12 -15.45 0.91
CA LYS A 527 1.10 -14.62 0.24
C LYS A 527 -0.04 -14.31 1.21
N GLY A 528 -0.57 -13.09 1.15
CA GLY A 528 -1.61 -12.66 2.08
C GLY A 528 -1.09 -12.17 3.44
N ARG A 529 0.23 -12.03 3.61
CA ARG A 529 0.87 -11.42 4.76
C ARG A 529 1.82 -10.30 4.34
N ALA A 530 1.89 -9.26 5.15
CA ALA A 530 2.83 -8.16 4.95
C ALA A 530 3.24 -7.55 6.30
N ILE A 531 4.46 -7.03 6.35
CA ILE A 531 4.96 -6.26 7.50
C ILE A 531 4.73 -4.79 7.23
N VAL A 532 4.22 -4.10 8.26
CA VAL A 532 4.02 -2.64 8.25
C VAL A 532 4.93 -2.03 9.29
N LEU A 533 5.78 -1.11 8.84
CA LEU A 533 6.51 -0.18 9.68
C LEU A 533 5.81 1.18 9.55
N SER A 534 5.51 1.82 10.68
CA SER A 534 4.87 3.14 10.66
C SER A 534 5.46 4.05 11.71
N SER A 535 5.58 5.33 11.38
CA SER A 535 6.07 6.36 12.31
C SER A 535 5.27 6.36 13.62
N GLY A 536 5.97 6.29 14.75
CA GLY A 536 5.35 6.31 16.08
C GLY A 536 4.61 5.02 16.47
N SER A 537 4.58 4.00 15.62
CA SER A 537 3.96 2.69 15.89
C SER A 537 5.00 1.57 15.90
N ARG A 538 4.77 0.52 16.69
CA ARG A 538 5.62 -0.68 16.63
C ARG A 538 5.32 -1.45 15.34
N ALA A 539 6.35 -2.02 14.72
CA ALA A 539 6.22 -2.89 13.55
C ALA A 539 5.10 -3.93 13.77
N THR A 540 4.23 -4.13 12.77
CA THR A 540 3.09 -5.04 12.89
C THR A 540 2.90 -5.91 11.65
N LEU A 541 2.31 -7.09 11.84
CA LEU A 541 2.00 -8.04 10.78
C LEU A 541 0.53 -7.93 10.42
N ILE A 542 0.27 -7.77 9.13
CA ILE A 542 -1.08 -7.64 8.59
C ILE A 542 -1.45 -8.82 7.70
N ARG A 543 -2.75 -9.04 7.57
CA ARG A 543 -3.36 -9.78 6.46
C ARG A 543 -3.67 -8.79 5.35
N THR A 544 -3.19 -9.07 4.14
CA THR A 544 -3.50 -8.25 2.96
C THR A 544 -4.98 -8.42 2.60
N MET A 545 -5.59 -7.36 2.08
CA MET A 545 -7.02 -7.33 1.78
C MET A 545 -7.24 -7.17 0.28
N PRO A 546 -7.32 -8.27 -0.48
CA PRO A 546 -7.62 -8.20 -1.90
C PRO A 546 -9.00 -7.56 -2.12
N TRP A 547 -9.13 -6.76 -3.17
CA TRP A 547 -10.38 -6.05 -3.50
C TRP A 547 -11.61 -6.97 -3.56
N MET A 548 -11.42 -8.25 -3.90
CA MET A 548 -12.48 -9.27 -3.94
C MET A 548 -13.20 -9.45 -2.59
N ARG A 549 -12.54 -9.09 -1.48
CA ARG A 549 -13.08 -9.12 -0.11
C ARG A 549 -13.58 -7.76 0.38
N GLY A 550 -13.42 -6.71 -0.43
CA GLY A 550 -13.85 -5.35 -0.11
C GLY A 550 -15.34 -5.14 -0.37
N SER A 551 -15.89 -4.05 0.17
CA SER A 551 -17.29 -3.66 -0.06
C SER A 551 -17.60 -3.30 -1.52
N GLN A 552 -16.59 -2.87 -2.28
CA GLN A 552 -16.70 -2.50 -3.69
C GLN A 552 -16.38 -3.66 -4.65
N ALA A 553 -16.31 -4.90 -4.16
CA ALA A 553 -15.90 -6.05 -4.97
C ALA A 553 -16.75 -6.24 -6.23
N GLU A 554 -18.07 -6.02 -6.14
CA GLU A 554 -18.97 -6.21 -7.27
C GLU A 554 -18.78 -5.15 -8.36
N ALA A 555 -18.64 -3.88 -7.96
CA ALA A 555 -18.35 -2.79 -8.90
C ALA A 555 -17.00 -3.01 -9.62
N VAL A 556 -16.01 -3.59 -8.93
CA VAL A 556 -14.74 -3.97 -9.56
C VAL A 556 -14.94 -5.12 -10.56
N ARG A 557 -15.73 -6.15 -10.24
CA ARG A 557 -16.05 -7.23 -11.18
C ARG A 557 -16.75 -6.70 -12.42
N GLU A 558 -17.72 -5.81 -12.26
CA GLU A 558 -18.44 -5.16 -13.36
C GLU A 558 -17.49 -4.34 -14.24
N SER A 559 -16.58 -3.58 -13.62
CA SER A 559 -15.53 -2.84 -14.33
C SER A 559 -14.64 -3.77 -15.15
N ILE A 560 -14.14 -4.87 -14.55
CA ILE A 560 -13.32 -5.86 -15.25
C ILE A 560 -14.10 -6.48 -16.41
N MET A 561 -15.35 -6.91 -16.19
CA MET A 561 -16.19 -7.50 -17.25
C MET A 561 -16.41 -6.55 -18.43
N THR A 562 -16.52 -5.25 -18.16
CA THR A 562 -16.79 -4.24 -19.19
C THR A 562 -15.54 -3.93 -20.02
N TYR A 563 -14.37 -3.98 -19.40
CA TYR A 563 -13.18 -3.34 -19.95
C TYR A 563 -12.00 -4.26 -20.22
N ASP A 564 -11.89 -5.38 -19.51
CA ASP A 564 -10.91 -6.42 -19.80
C ASP A 564 -11.47 -7.37 -20.88
N PRO A 565 -10.81 -7.53 -22.04
CA PRO A 565 -11.18 -8.49 -23.07
C PRO A 565 -11.25 -9.94 -22.57
N GLN A 566 -10.59 -10.26 -21.45
CA GLN A 566 -10.62 -11.56 -20.80
C GLN A 566 -11.33 -11.52 -19.44
N GLY A 567 -12.23 -10.55 -19.22
CA GLY A 567 -12.79 -10.25 -17.90
C GLY A 567 -13.34 -11.45 -17.12
N SER A 568 -14.11 -12.33 -17.77
CA SER A 568 -14.62 -13.56 -17.12
C SER A 568 -13.48 -14.44 -16.59
N ARG A 569 -12.45 -14.67 -17.42
CA ARG A 569 -11.29 -15.47 -17.05
C ARG A 569 -10.47 -14.79 -15.96
N THR A 570 -10.28 -13.47 -16.04
CA THR A 570 -9.55 -12.69 -15.02
C THR A 570 -10.23 -12.79 -13.66
N ILE A 571 -11.57 -12.74 -13.62
CA ILE A 571 -12.35 -12.89 -12.39
C ILE A 571 -12.24 -14.31 -11.84
N GLU A 572 -12.38 -15.33 -12.69
CA GLU A 572 -12.26 -16.74 -12.31
C GLU A 572 -10.86 -17.08 -11.79
N ASP A 573 -9.81 -16.67 -12.51
CA ASP A 573 -8.42 -16.88 -12.12
C ASP A 573 -8.10 -16.16 -10.81
N GLY A 574 -8.62 -14.94 -10.62
CA GLY A 574 -8.49 -14.18 -9.37
C GLY A 574 -9.20 -14.85 -8.18
N ALA A 575 -10.40 -15.41 -8.39
CA ALA A 575 -11.13 -16.16 -7.38
C ALA A 575 -10.42 -17.48 -7.02
N ARG A 576 -9.86 -18.17 -8.02
CA ARG A 576 -9.05 -19.38 -7.82
C ARG A 576 -7.79 -19.07 -7.03
N GLU A 577 -7.02 -18.05 -7.41
CA GLU A 577 -5.80 -17.65 -6.68
C GLU A 577 -6.13 -17.24 -5.23
N LEU A 578 -7.25 -16.54 -5.00
CA LEU A 578 -7.69 -16.20 -3.65
C LEU A 578 -7.94 -17.47 -2.81
N THR A 579 -8.64 -18.45 -3.38
CA THR A 579 -8.96 -19.72 -2.72
C THR A 579 -7.69 -20.53 -2.46
N GLU A 580 -6.81 -20.68 -3.44
CA GLU A 580 -5.52 -21.35 -3.31
C GLU A 580 -4.65 -20.69 -2.23
N ASN A 581 -4.63 -19.35 -2.15
CA ASN A 581 -3.91 -18.63 -1.11
C ASN A 581 -4.50 -18.92 0.28
N GLU A 582 -5.83 -18.99 0.42
CA GLU A 582 -6.49 -19.33 1.67
C GLU A 582 -6.20 -20.78 2.10
N GLU A 583 -6.18 -21.71 1.16
CA GLU A 583 -5.83 -23.12 1.36
C GLU A 583 -4.35 -23.29 1.71
N ALA A 584 -3.45 -22.56 1.05
CA ALA A 584 -2.01 -22.56 1.35
C ALA A 584 -1.76 -22.02 2.77
N LEU A 585 -2.41 -20.92 3.13
CA LEU A 585 -2.41 -20.41 4.51
C LEU A 585 -3.01 -21.43 5.48
N SER A 586 -3.94 -22.28 5.03
CA SER A 586 -4.54 -23.32 5.87
C SER A 586 -3.64 -24.53 6.10
N SER A 587 -2.98 -24.96 5.04
CA SER A 587 -2.11 -26.13 5.00
C SER A 587 -0.83 -25.87 5.76
N ALA A 588 -0.24 -24.67 5.61
CA ALA A 588 0.87 -24.21 6.46
C ALA A 588 0.51 -24.30 7.95
N ALA A 589 -0.72 -23.92 8.32
CA ALA A 589 -1.21 -24.01 9.70
C ALA A 589 -1.40 -25.44 10.19
N ALA A 590 -1.78 -26.34 9.30
CA ALA A 590 -1.99 -27.75 9.60
C ALA A 590 -0.65 -28.47 9.81
N TRP A 591 0.33 -28.21 8.94
CA TRP A 591 1.67 -28.76 9.04
C TRP A 591 2.40 -28.29 10.31
N GLU A 592 2.31 -27.02 10.69
CA GLU A 592 2.89 -26.52 11.95
C GLU A 592 2.26 -27.12 13.19
N ARG A 593 0.94 -27.42 13.16
CA ARG A 593 0.28 -28.11 14.27
C ARG A 593 0.82 -29.53 14.48
N GLN A 594 1.30 -30.18 13.42
CA GLN A 594 1.92 -31.52 13.52
C GLN A 594 3.34 -31.46 14.08
N ARG A 595 4.03 -30.31 13.98
CA ARG A 595 5.43 -30.17 14.43
C ARG A 595 5.60 -29.97 15.93
N GLY A 596 4.55 -29.57 16.67
CA GLY A 596 4.58 -29.40 18.13
C GLY A 596 5.61 -28.37 18.65
N PRO A 597 5.50 -27.87 19.90
CA PRO A 597 6.56 -27.08 20.51
C PRO A 597 7.64 -28.03 21.03
N GLY A 598 8.53 -28.50 20.15
CA GLY A 598 9.53 -29.48 20.53
C GLY A 598 10.56 -29.77 19.45
N GLU A 599 11.31 -28.73 19.03
CA GLU A 599 12.74 -28.81 18.67
C GLU A 599 13.45 -27.59 19.27
#